data_AF-A0A8J5JJ83-F1
#
_entry.id   AF-A0A8J5JJ83-F1
#
_cell.length_a   1.000
_cell.length_b   1.000
_cell.length_c   1.000
_cell.angle_alpha   90.00
_cell.angle_beta   90.00
_cell.angle_gamma   90.00
#
_symmetry.space_group_name_H-M   'P 1'
#
loop_
_entity.id
_entity.type
_entity.pdbx_description
1 polymer ?
#
loop_
_entity_poly.entity_id
_entity_poly.type
_entity_poly.pdbx_seq_one_letter_code
_entity_poly.pdbx_strand_id
1 'polypeptide(L)'
;MATFDVEEFIENPSVEMLKDSVLRKDDWMKLADTYEIEYRCSQRKSEIQSAVLTELVNEEVLPKWALTLRSFDPREAVEIRKLEMEHELT
;
A
#
# COMPACT_ATOMS: atom_id res chain seq x y z
N MET A 1 17.16 -3.34 15.41
CA MET A 1 15.99 -3.19 14.53
C MET A 1 16.54 -2.86 13.15
N ALA A 2 16.32 -3.72 12.17
CA ALA A 2 16.68 -3.39 10.78
C ALA A 2 15.76 -2.24 10.33
N THR A 3 16.35 -1.23 9.68
CA THR A 3 15.61 -0.11 9.09
C THR A 3 15.39 -0.47 7.63
N PHE A 4 14.21 -0.21 7.08
CA PHE A 4 13.95 -0.47 5.67
C PHE A 4 14.87 0.39 4.80
N ASP A 5 15.53 -0.25 3.83
CA ASP A 5 16.37 0.41 2.84
C ASP A 5 15.59 0.55 1.53
N VAL A 6 15.35 1.81 1.14
CA VAL A 6 14.62 2.15 -0.09
C VAL A 6 15.49 1.83 -1.31
N GLU A 7 16.81 2.04 -1.24
CA GLU A 7 17.71 1.78 -2.36
C GLU A 7 17.78 0.29 -2.65
N GLU A 8 17.89 -0.54 -1.60
CA GLU A 8 17.85 -2.00 -1.72
C GLU A 8 16.54 -2.48 -2.35
N PHE A 9 15.40 -1.87 -1.98
CA PHE A 9 14.10 -2.21 -2.56
C PHE A 9 14.00 -1.83 -4.04
N ILE A 10 14.57 -0.70 -4.46
CA ILE A 10 14.56 -0.29 -5.88
C ILE A 10 15.39 -1.26 -6.73
N GLU A 11 16.55 -1.68 -6.22
CA GLU A 11 17.42 -2.62 -6.93
C GLU A 11 16.82 -4.02 -7.02
N ASN A 12 16.12 -4.46 -5.97
CA ASN A 12 15.49 -5.78 -5.91
C ASN A 12 14.09 -5.73 -5.28
N PRO A 13 13.08 -5.28 -6.03
CA PRO A 13 11.72 -5.11 -5.51
C PRO A 13 11.13 -6.45 -5.05
N SER A 14 10.81 -6.53 -3.75
CA SER A 14 10.27 -7.75 -3.16
C SER A 14 9.13 -7.44 -2.20
N VAL A 15 8.03 -8.17 -2.37
CA VAL A 15 6.87 -8.08 -1.49
C VAL A 15 7.22 -8.50 -0.05
N GLU A 16 8.20 -9.40 0.12
CA GLU A 16 8.64 -9.86 1.45
C GLU A 16 9.35 -8.73 2.23
N MET A 17 10.10 -7.86 1.55
CA MET A 17 10.70 -6.67 2.18
C MET A 17 9.64 -5.71 2.73
N LEU A 18 8.45 -5.70 2.13
CA LEU A 18 7.31 -4.90 2.56
C LEU A 18 6.46 -5.59 3.64
N LYS A 19 6.50 -6.92 3.74
CA LYS A 19 5.77 -7.71 4.76
C LYS A 19 6.45 -7.71 6.13
N ASP A 20 7.76 -7.94 6.14
CA ASP A 20 8.51 -8.21 7.37
C ASP A 20 8.99 -6.94 8.09
N SER A 21 8.97 -5.82 7.38
CA SER A 21 9.35 -4.53 7.92
C SER A 21 8.10 -3.85 8.48
N VAL A 22 8.12 -3.46 9.76
CA VAL A 22 7.17 -2.46 10.28
C VAL A 22 7.50 -1.11 9.64
N LEU A 23 7.22 -0.99 8.34
CA LEU A 23 7.47 0.20 7.53
C LEU A 23 6.77 1.37 8.20
N ARG A 24 7.54 2.41 8.49
CA ARG A 24 6.99 3.64 9.04
C ARG A 24 6.31 4.40 7.91
N LYS A 25 5.51 5.41 8.29
CA LYS A 25 4.90 6.31 7.30
C LYS A 25 5.98 6.95 6.42
N ASP A 26 7.10 7.34 7.01
CA ASP A 26 8.22 7.98 6.32
C ASP A 26 8.84 7.05 5.26
N ASP A 27 8.88 5.74 5.48
CA ASP A 27 9.40 4.78 4.51
C ASP A 27 8.49 4.70 3.27
N TRP A 28 7.16 4.70 3.49
CA TRP A 28 6.18 4.76 2.40
C TRP A 28 6.23 6.10 1.65
N MET A 29 6.47 7.21 2.36
CA MET A 29 6.65 8.52 1.72
C MET A 29 7.90 8.55 0.85
N LYS A 30 9.03 7.99 1.30
CA LYS A 30 10.23 7.88 0.47
C LYS A 30 10.02 7.03 -0.78
N LEU A 31 9.28 5.92 -0.66
CA LEU A 31 8.88 5.14 -1.83
C LEU A 31 8.00 5.97 -2.76
N ALA A 32 7.01 6.68 -2.23
CA ALA A 32 6.18 7.56 -3.04
C ALA A 32 7.01 8.64 -3.76
N ASP A 33 7.96 9.28 -3.07
CA ASP A 33 8.87 10.27 -3.68
C ASP A 33 9.74 9.64 -4.78
N THR A 34 10.22 8.40 -4.57
CA THR A 34 11.08 7.68 -5.51
C THR A 34 10.35 7.34 -6.82
N TYR A 35 9.11 6.89 -6.72
CA TYR A 35 8.27 6.52 -7.86
C TYR A 35 7.40 7.69 -8.35
N GLU A 36 7.72 8.92 -7.94
CA GLU A 36 7.02 10.16 -8.32
C GLU A 36 5.49 10.12 -8.08
N ILE A 37 5.06 9.42 -7.03
CA ILE A 37 3.65 9.25 -6.65
C ILE A 37 3.20 10.44 -5.82
N GLU A 38 2.15 11.13 -6.27
CA GLU A 38 1.59 12.25 -5.51
C GLU A 38 0.95 11.82 -4.18
N TYR A 39 1.35 12.45 -3.09
CA TYR A 39 0.71 12.31 -1.78
C TYR A 39 0.67 13.64 -1.02
N ARG A 40 -0.16 13.70 0.02
CA ARG A 40 -0.24 14.81 0.97
C ARG A 40 0.31 14.37 2.32
N CYS A 41 1.13 15.19 2.96
CA CYS A 41 1.67 14.88 4.29
C CYS A 41 0.59 14.63 5.36
N SER A 42 -0.62 15.16 5.17
CA SER A 42 -1.79 14.94 6.04
C SER A 42 -2.43 13.56 5.89
N GLN A 43 -2.15 12.81 4.82
CA GLN A 43 -2.70 11.47 4.61
C GLN A 43 -2.21 10.50 5.67
N ARG A 44 -3.04 9.52 5.98
CA ARG A 44 -2.72 8.40 6.86
C ARG A 44 -1.69 7.50 6.17
N LYS A 45 -0.92 6.77 6.98
CA LYS A 45 0.02 5.76 6.48
C LYS A 45 -0.66 4.78 5.50
N SER A 46 -1.85 4.30 5.85
CA SER A 46 -2.60 3.34 5.02
C SER A 46 -2.98 3.89 3.64
N GLU A 47 -3.29 5.18 3.54
CA GLU A 47 -3.63 5.84 2.27
C GLU A 47 -2.39 5.92 1.36
N ILE A 48 -1.25 6.36 1.92
CA ILE A 48 0.03 6.44 1.20
C ILE A 48 0.49 5.03 0.78
N GLN A 49 0.43 4.07 1.70
CA GLN A 49 0.76 2.67 1.42
C GLN A 49 -0.10 2.10 0.29
N SER A 50 -1.41 2.35 0.31
CA SER A 50 -2.30 1.89 -0.75
C SER A 50 -1.97 2.52 -2.10
N ALA A 51 -1.65 3.82 -2.14
CA ALA A 51 -1.22 4.50 -3.37
C ALA A 51 0.08 3.88 -3.92
N VAL A 52 1.12 3.75 -3.08
CA VAL A 52 2.41 3.15 -3.45
C VAL A 52 2.24 1.72 -3.98
N LEU A 53 1.53 0.86 -3.25
CA LEU A 53 1.31 -0.53 -3.69
C LEU A 53 0.53 -0.61 -4.99
N THR A 54 -0.36 0.33 -5.26
CA THR A 54 -1.11 0.38 -6.52
C THR A 54 -0.19 0.68 -7.68
N GLU A 55 0.65 1.71 -7.54
CA GLU A 55 1.57 2.12 -8.60
C GLU A 55 2.61 1.04 -8.88
N LEU A 56 3.23 0.48 -7.84
CA LEU A 56 4.20 -0.61 -7.99
C LEU A 56 3.62 -1.84 -8.70
N VAL A 57 2.32 -2.11 -8.54
CA VAL A 57 1.65 -3.19 -9.28
C VAL A 57 1.30 -2.79 -10.70
N ASN A 58 0.91 -1.53 -10.94
CA ASN A 58 0.59 -1.01 -12.27
C ASN A 58 1.83 -0.93 -13.17
N GLU A 59 2.98 -0.57 -12.60
CA GLU A 59 4.28 -0.53 -13.27
C GLU A 59 4.94 -1.92 -13.39
N GLU A 60 4.23 -2.99 -12.97
CA GLU A 60 4.72 -4.38 -12.98
C GLU A 60 5.97 -4.62 -12.11
N VAL A 61 6.31 -3.69 -11.21
CA VAL A 61 7.40 -3.80 -10.22
C VAL A 61 7.09 -4.88 -9.18
N LEU A 62 5.84 -4.94 -8.74
CA LEU A 62 5.35 -5.95 -7.81
C LEU A 62 4.22 -6.78 -8.44
N PRO A 63 4.08 -8.06 -8.05
CA PRO A 63 3.00 -8.90 -8.53
C PRO A 63 1.65 -8.42 -7.97
N LYS A 64 0.55 -8.65 -8.71
CA LYS A 64 -0.82 -8.22 -8.33
C LYS A 64 -1.24 -8.59 -6.92
N TRP A 65 -0.75 -9.71 -6.39
CA TRP A 65 -1.08 -10.14 -5.02
C TRP A 65 -0.46 -9.25 -3.94
N ALA A 66 0.51 -8.38 -4.25
CA ALA A 66 1.05 -7.38 -3.33
C ALA A 66 -0.03 -6.41 -2.81
N LEU A 67 -1.13 -6.21 -3.56
CA LEU A 67 -2.27 -5.41 -3.11
C LEU A 67 -2.95 -5.99 -1.86
N THR A 68 -2.74 -7.28 -1.55
CA THR A 68 -3.22 -7.87 -0.29
C THR A 68 -2.51 -7.31 0.95
N LEU A 69 -1.37 -6.63 0.78
CA LEU A 69 -0.68 -5.94 1.85
C LEU A 69 -1.34 -4.61 2.24
N ARG A 70 -2.31 -4.10 1.47
CA ARG A 70 -3.00 -2.86 1.82
C ARG A 70 -3.59 -3.00 3.22
N SER A 71 -3.34 -1.99 4.06
CA SER A 71 -3.95 -1.97 5.39
C SER A 71 -5.45 -1.78 5.20
N PHE A 72 -6.22 -2.81 5.53
CA PHE A 72 -7.68 -2.78 5.46
C PHE A 72 -8.20 -1.59 6.28
N ASP A 73 -8.81 -0.59 5.65
CA ASP A 73 -9.53 0.44 6.40
C ASP A 73 -10.87 -0.17 6.84
N PRO A 74 -11.18 -0.23 8.16
CA PRO A 74 -12.46 -0.71 8.63
C PRO A 74 -13.66 0.00 7.99
N ARG A 75 -13.48 1.22 7.46
CA ARG A 75 -14.52 1.95 6.73
C ARG A 75 -14.86 1.31 5.38
N GLU A 76 -13.86 0.82 4.63
CA GLU A 76 -14.10 0.06 3.40
C GLU A 76 -14.88 -1.24 3.70
N ALA A 77 -14.58 -1.91 4.81
CA ALA A 77 -15.31 -3.11 5.23
C ALA A 77 -16.81 -2.86 5.46
N VAL A 78 -17.14 -1.72 6.06
CA VAL A 78 -18.53 -1.32 6.30
C VAL A 78 -19.24 -0.95 5.00
N GLU A 79 -18.53 -0.35 4.04
CA GLU A 79 -19.07 0.04 2.75
C GLU A 79 -19.32 -1.17 1.83
N ILE A 80 -18.38 -2.13 1.79
CA ILE A 80 -18.56 -3.42 1.11
C ILE A 80 -19.77 -4.16 1.70
N ARG A 81 -19.87 -4.24 3.03
CA ARG A 81 -20.99 -4.91 3.69
C ARG A 81 -22.34 -4.24 3.40
N LYS A 82 -22.36 -2.91 3.22
CA LYS A 82 -23.58 -2.19 2.79
C LYS A 82 -23.96 -2.53 1.36
N LEU A 83 -22.99 -2.58 0.45
CA LEU A 83 -23.21 -2.97 -0.95
C LEU A 83 -23.71 -4.41 -1.08
N GLU A 84 -23.17 -5.34 -0.29
CA GLU A 84 -23.65 -6.74 -0.22
C GLU A 84 -25.09 -6.82 0.30
N MET A 85 -25.44 -6.04 1.33
CA MET A 85 -26.81 -6.00 1.85
C MET A 85 -27.83 -5.41 0.86
N GLU A 86 -27.45 -4.43 0.05
CA GLU A 86 -28.33 -3.88 -1.00
C GLU A 86 -28.60 -4.91 -2.11
N HIS A 87 -27.61 -5.76 -2.42
CA HIS A 87 -27.72 -6.78 -3.46
C HIS A 87 -28.55 -8.01 -3.04
N GLU A 88 -28.67 -8.30 -1.74
CA GLU A 88 -29.52 -9.38 -1.20
C GLU A 88 -31.01 -8.97 -1.07
N LEU A 89 -31.33 -7.68 -1.16
CA LEU A 89 -32.69 -7.14 -1.03
C LEU A 89 -33.40 -6.92 -2.38
N THR A 90 -32.79 -7.34 -3.49
CA THR A 90 -33.36 -7.25 -4.86
C THR A 90 -33.54 -8.64 -5.46
#